data_AF-A0A7V9QLH7-F1
#
_entry.id   AF-A0A7V9QLH7-F1
#
_cell.length_a   1.000
_cell.length_b   1.000
_cell.length_c   1.000
_cell.angle_alpha   90.00
_cell.angle_beta   90.00
_cell.angle_gamma   90.00
#
_symmetry.space_group_name_H-M   'P 1'
#
loop_
_entity.id
_entity.type
_entity.pdbx_description
1 polymer ?
#
loop_
_entity_poly.entity_id
_entity_poly.type
_entity_poly.pdbx_seq_one_letter_code
_entity_poly.pdbx_strand_id
1 'polypeptide(L)'
;RMRRELARAADAPRVRLIADALMSLGDVPAPKTVRLTDDTDADVEHNEGESAVQVSERLYDAVRSMERALVSLPGRIAAFALAPADAPPPTTQLGRQAETRESRPFRTYRSSGGLEIWVGRGAQSNDTLTFRESSPRDVWLHARDAAGAHVVLRWSRDEPPPSRDLEEAAVLAAWHSKSRGSSLVPVDWTRRKYVRKAKGGAPGLVLVQRSETVFVAPDERVERRLRDT
;
A
#
# COMPACT_ATOMS: atom_id res chain seq x y z
N ARG A 1 -9.15 8.13 -28.39
CA ARG A 1 -8.05 8.53 -27.47
C ARG A 1 -8.11 7.68 -26.20
N MET A 2 -9.18 7.77 -25.42
CA MET A 2 -9.43 7.00 -24.19
C MET A 2 -9.33 5.47 -24.32
N ARG A 3 -9.91 4.86 -25.37
CA ARG A 3 -9.77 3.39 -25.59
C ARG A 3 -8.34 2.92 -25.86
N ARG A 4 -7.52 3.76 -26.50
CA ARG A 4 -6.09 3.46 -26.76
C ARG A 4 -5.25 3.68 -25.50
N GLU A 5 -5.59 4.68 -24.69
CA GLU A 5 -4.96 4.92 -23.39
C GLU A 5 -5.27 3.81 -22.38
N LEU A 6 -6.50 3.29 -22.37
CA LEU A 6 -6.89 2.15 -21.54
C LEU A 6 -6.24 0.84 -21.98
N ALA A 7 -6.17 0.57 -23.29
CA ALA A 7 -5.47 -0.60 -23.82
C ALA A 7 -3.98 -0.55 -23.46
N ARG A 8 -3.33 0.62 -23.64
CA ARG A 8 -1.95 0.81 -23.17
C ARG A 8 -1.84 0.57 -21.67
N ALA A 9 -2.73 1.12 -20.86
CA ALA A 9 -2.60 0.98 -19.42
C ALA A 9 -2.77 -0.46 -18.89
N ALA A 10 -3.49 -1.31 -19.63
CA ALA A 10 -3.57 -2.75 -19.33
C ALA A 10 -2.21 -3.46 -19.48
N ASP A 11 -1.30 -2.93 -20.30
CA ASP A 11 0.04 -3.48 -20.52
C ASP A 11 1.06 -3.05 -19.44
N ALA A 12 0.69 -2.13 -18.53
CA ALA A 12 1.60 -1.60 -17.51
C ALA A 12 2.30 -2.67 -16.65
N PRO A 13 1.63 -3.78 -16.23
CA PRO A 13 2.30 -4.85 -15.50
C PRO A 13 3.41 -5.53 -16.32
N ARG A 14 3.19 -5.78 -17.62
CA ARG A 14 4.18 -6.41 -18.50
C ARG A 14 5.38 -5.49 -18.75
N VAL A 15 5.13 -4.19 -18.97
CA VAL A 15 6.19 -3.19 -19.14
C VAL A 15 7.05 -3.07 -17.86
N ARG A 16 6.43 -3.20 -16.69
CA ARG A 16 7.15 -3.21 -15.42
C ARG A 16 8.09 -4.41 -15.28
N LEU A 17 7.66 -5.61 -15.68
CA LEU A 17 8.53 -6.80 -15.64
C LEU A 17 9.78 -6.62 -16.51
N ILE A 18 9.62 -6.00 -17.69
CA ILE A 18 10.75 -5.69 -18.57
C ILE A 18 11.71 -4.69 -17.89
N ALA A 19 11.17 -3.65 -17.25
CA ALA A 19 11.97 -2.67 -16.51
C ALA A 19 12.73 -3.31 -15.34
N ASP A 20 12.08 -4.18 -14.56
CA ASP A 20 12.68 -4.91 -13.44
C ASP A 20 13.83 -5.81 -13.93
N ALA A 21 13.62 -6.53 -15.03
CA ALA A 21 14.64 -7.41 -15.61
C ALA A 21 15.86 -6.62 -16.13
N LEU A 22 15.63 -5.46 -16.75
CA LEU A 22 16.70 -4.57 -17.22
C LEU A 22 17.47 -3.91 -16.08
N MET A 23 16.80 -3.46 -15.00
CA MET A 23 17.47 -2.94 -13.81
C MET A 23 18.39 -3.96 -13.17
N SER A 24 17.99 -5.23 -13.16
CA SER A 24 18.79 -6.30 -12.57
C SER A 24 20.09 -6.57 -13.34
N LEU A 25 20.20 -6.17 -14.60
CA LEU A 25 21.42 -6.30 -15.39
C LEU A 25 22.46 -5.23 -15.05
N GLY A 26 22.05 -4.12 -14.42
CA GLY A 26 22.94 -3.00 -14.08
C GLY A 26 23.37 -2.19 -15.31
N ASP A 27 24.47 -1.44 -15.19
CA ASP A 27 24.95 -0.52 -16.23
C ASP A 27 25.71 -1.22 -17.36
N VAL A 28 25.00 -2.10 -18.05
CA VAL A 28 25.45 -2.80 -19.26
C VAL A 28 24.69 -2.28 -20.47
N PRO A 29 25.21 -2.40 -21.70
CA PRO A 29 24.45 -2.08 -22.91
C PRO A 29 23.11 -2.81 -22.93
N ALA A 30 22.03 -2.12 -23.27
CA ALA A 30 20.70 -2.71 -23.27
C ALA A 30 20.65 -3.90 -24.26
N PRO A 31 20.21 -5.10 -23.82
CA PRO A 31 20.05 -6.23 -24.71
C PRO A 31 18.78 -6.07 -25.54
N LYS A 32 18.74 -6.70 -26.73
CA LYS A 32 17.54 -6.71 -27.58
C LYS A 32 16.39 -7.55 -27.02
N THR A 33 16.71 -8.51 -26.15
CA THR A 33 15.75 -9.44 -25.55
C THR A 33 16.14 -9.69 -24.11
N VAL A 34 15.16 -9.75 -23.22
CA VAL A 34 15.37 -10.03 -21.80
C VAL A 34 14.41 -11.11 -21.33
N ARG A 35 14.90 -12.02 -20.49
CA ARG A 35 14.07 -13.03 -19.84
C ARG A 35 13.44 -12.44 -18.58
N LEU A 36 12.12 -12.56 -18.49
CA LEU A 36 11.31 -12.07 -17.40
C LEU A 36 11.21 -13.09 -16.26
N THR A 37 10.76 -12.62 -15.10
CA THR A 37 10.59 -13.44 -13.89
C THR A 37 9.44 -14.44 -13.98
N ASP A 38 8.57 -14.32 -14.98
CA ASP A 38 7.51 -15.28 -15.31
C ASP A 38 7.96 -16.33 -16.36
N ASP A 39 9.28 -16.44 -16.58
CA ASP A 39 9.91 -17.32 -17.56
C ASP A 39 9.55 -17.02 -19.03
N THR A 40 8.97 -15.86 -19.32
CA THR A 40 8.75 -15.40 -20.69
C THR A 40 9.88 -14.52 -21.19
N ASP A 41 10.15 -14.55 -22.50
CA ASP A 41 11.07 -13.60 -23.13
C ASP A 41 10.30 -12.37 -23.61
N ALA A 42 10.95 -11.21 -23.53
CA ALA A 42 10.42 -9.95 -24.01
C ALA A 42 11.46 -9.17 -24.82
N ASP A 43 11.02 -8.65 -25.96
CA ASP A 43 11.82 -7.75 -26.77
C ASP A 43 11.91 -6.38 -26.10
N VAL A 44 13.11 -5.80 -26.14
CA VAL A 44 13.43 -4.51 -25.52
C VAL A 44 13.74 -3.52 -26.64
N GLU A 45 12.89 -2.51 -26.79
CA GLU A 45 13.14 -1.39 -27.69
C GLU A 45 14.06 -0.36 -27.02
N HIS A 46 15.26 -0.18 -27.58
CA HIS A 46 16.27 0.77 -27.09
C HIS A 46 17.04 1.40 -28.25
N ASN A 47 17.64 2.57 -28.00
CA ASN A 47 18.51 3.24 -28.97
C ASN A 47 19.93 2.65 -28.94
N GLU A 48 20.72 2.91 -29.99
CA GLU A 48 22.13 2.52 -30.02
C GLU A 48 22.90 3.25 -28.90
N GLY A 49 23.59 2.49 -28.06
CA GLY A 49 24.37 3.01 -26.93
C GLY A 49 23.59 3.27 -25.63
N GLU A 50 22.28 3.02 -25.58
CA GLU A 50 21.52 3.07 -24.32
C GLU A 50 21.92 1.89 -23.40
N SER A 51 22.14 2.18 -22.12
CA SER A 51 22.34 1.14 -21.10
C SER A 51 21.01 0.58 -20.60
N ALA A 52 21.04 -0.65 -20.09
CA ALA A 52 19.86 -1.33 -19.56
C ALA A 52 19.20 -0.51 -18.45
N VAL A 53 19.99 0.19 -17.63
CA VAL A 53 19.47 1.13 -16.60
C VAL A 53 18.71 2.28 -17.26
N GLN A 54 19.27 2.95 -18.26
CA GLN A 54 18.61 4.07 -18.94
C GLN A 54 17.29 3.64 -19.59
N VAL A 55 17.25 2.46 -20.19
CA VAL A 55 16.02 1.90 -20.77
C VAL A 55 15.00 1.59 -19.67
N SER A 56 15.44 0.97 -18.57
CA SER A 56 14.56 0.60 -17.46
C SER A 56 13.91 1.82 -16.78
N GLU A 57 14.66 2.91 -16.58
CA GLU A 57 14.15 4.16 -15.99
C GLU A 57 13.04 4.76 -16.86
N ARG A 58 13.26 4.80 -18.18
CA ARG A 58 12.26 5.25 -19.15
C ARG A 58 11.00 4.38 -19.11
N LEU A 59 11.15 3.07 -18.97
CA LEU A 59 10.02 2.14 -18.85
C LEU A 59 9.26 2.32 -17.53
N TYR A 60 9.93 2.56 -16.41
CA TYR A 60 9.25 2.88 -15.15
C TYR A 60 8.46 4.18 -15.22
N ASP A 61 8.98 5.21 -15.90
CA ASP A 61 8.25 6.46 -16.09
C ASP A 61 7.05 6.31 -17.04
N ALA A 62 7.16 5.43 -18.03
CA ALA A 62 6.04 5.02 -18.88
C ALA A 62 4.97 4.28 -18.06
N VAL A 63 5.36 3.32 -17.21
CA VAL A 63 4.46 2.57 -16.31
C VAL A 63 3.73 3.53 -15.36
N ARG A 64 4.44 4.45 -14.69
CA ARG A 64 3.82 5.48 -13.84
C ARG A 64 2.80 6.32 -14.60
N SER A 65 3.07 6.64 -15.86
CA SER A 65 2.17 7.41 -16.72
C SER A 65 0.94 6.61 -17.15
N MET A 66 1.12 5.32 -17.44
CA MET A 66 0.06 4.36 -17.79
C MET A 66 -0.86 4.08 -16.59
N GLU A 67 -0.29 3.89 -15.40
CA GLU A 67 -1.04 3.69 -14.15
C GLU A 67 -1.85 4.94 -13.76
N ARG A 68 -1.31 6.15 -13.97
CA ARG A 68 -2.05 7.41 -13.78
C ARG A 68 -3.26 7.53 -14.71
N ALA A 69 -3.20 6.98 -15.93
CA ALA A 69 -4.32 7.03 -16.87
C ALA A 69 -5.51 6.17 -16.40
N LEU A 70 -5.26 5.03 -15.73
CA LEU A 70 -6.31 4.18 -15.14
C LEU A 70 -7.02 4.85 -13.95
N VAL A 71 -6.35 5.76 -13.26
CA VAL A 71 -6.89 6.49 -12.10
C VAL A 71 -7.85 7.63 -12.50
N SER A 72 -7.93 7.99 -13.79
CA SER A 72 -8.70 9.16 -14.25
C SER A 72 -10.13 8.90 -14.77
N LEU A 73 -10.69 7.69 -14.62
CA LEU A 73 -12.08 7.43 -14.99
C LEU A 73 -13.05 7.49 -13.78
N PRO A 74 -14.16 8.25 -13.86
CA PRO A 74 -15.19 8.24 -12.84
C PRO A 74 -15.79 6.83 -12.72
N GLY A 75 -15.77 6.30 -11.50
CA GLY A 75 -16.29 4.99 -11.17
C GLY A 75 -17.76 4.87 -11.50
N ARG A 76 -18.07 4.09 -12.53
CA ARG A 76 -19.31 3.34 -12.74
C ARG A 76 -19.10 2.38 -13.91
N ILE A 77 -19.46 1.12 -13.69
CA ILE A 77 -19.39 -0.06 -14.58
C ILE A 77 -18.07 -0.85 -14.49
N ALA A 78 -18.06 -1.84 -13.60
CA ALA A 78 -17.64 -3.21 -13.90
C ALA A 78 -18.27 -4.17 -12.88
N ALA A 79 -19.60 -4.17 -12.84
CA ALA A 79 -20.39 -5.32 -12.42
C ALA A 79 -20.93 -5.94 -13.72
N PHE A 80 -20.13 -6.79 -14.38
CA PHE A 80 -20.58 -7.86 -15.28
C PHE A 80 -19.37 -8.69 -15.73
N ALA A 81 -19.49 -10.02 -15.69
CA ALA A 81 -18.56 -11.05 -16.18
C ALA A 81 -17.28 -11.22 -15.32
N LEU A 82 -17.03 -12.31 -14.59
CA LEU A 82 -17.46 -13.70 -14.73
C LEU A 82 -17.53 -14.34 -13.32
N ALA A 83 -18.68 -14.89 -12.95
CA ALA A 83 -18.79 -15.86 -11.86
C ALA A 83 -19.56 -17.07 -12.40
N PRO A 84 -19.07 -18.32 -12.23
CA PRO A 84 -19.87 -19.50 -12.50
C PRO A 84 -20.96 -19.67 -11.44
N ALA A 85 -22.13 -20.06 -11.90
CA ALA A 85 -23.33 -20.33 -11.11
C ALA A 85 -23.22 -21.69 -10.42
N ASP A 86 -23.03 -21.70 -9.09
CA ASP A 86 -23.58 -22.70 -8.13
C ASP A 86 -22.94 -22.56 -6.74
N ALA A 87 -23.20 -21.46 -6.05
CA ALA A 87 -22.92 -21.36 -4.61
C ALA A 87 -24.23 -21.12 -3.85
N PRO A 88 -24.66 -22.02 -2.93
CA PRO A 88 -25.89 -21.84 -2.17
C PRO A 88 -25.75 -20.68 -1.18
N PRO A 89 -26.86 -20.02 -0.78
CA PRO A 89 -26.80 -18.90 0.15
C PRO A 89 -26.52 -19.40 1.57
N PRO A 90 -25.55 -18.85 2.32
CA PRO A 90 -25.47 -19.12 3.75
C PRO A 90 -26.64 -18.41 4.43
N THR A 91 -27.54 -19.25 4.92
CA THR A 91 -28.73 -18.94 5.68
C THR A 91 -28.37 -18.20 6.97
N THR A 92 -29.14 -17.14 7.24
CA THR A 92 -29.14 -16.35 8.46
C THR A 92 -29.43 -17.23 9.68
N GLN A 93 -28.49 -17.30 10.63
CA GLN A 93 -28.79 -17.75 11.98
C GLN A 93 -28.38 -16.65 12.96
N LEU A 94 -29.38 -15.87 13.39
CA LEU A 94 -29.30 -14.92 14.49
C LEU A 94 -29.22 -15.70 15.81
N GLY A 95 -28.22 -15.41 16.64
CA GLY A 95 -28.32 -15.70 18.07
C GLY A 95 -27.01 -15.68 18.87
N ARG A 96 -26.83 -14.57 19.63
CA ARG A 96 -25.98 -14.35 20.83
C ARG A 96 -24.47 -14.13 20.60
N GLN A 97 -23.86 -12.99 20.93
CA GLN A 97 -24.30 -11.74 21.55
C GLN A 97 -23.53 -10.59 20.88
N ALA A 98 -24.26 -9.60 20.40
CA ALA A 98 -23.70 -8.32 20.00
C ALA A 98 -23.28 -7.58 21.26
N GLU A 99 -21.99 -7.58 21.57
CA GLU A 99 -21.43 -6.49 22.35
C GLU A 99 -21.49 -5.24 21.47
N THR A 100 -22.29 -4.27 21.91
CA THR A 100 -22.29 -2.89 21.43
C THR A 100 -20.90 -2.28 21.61
N ARG A 101 -19.96 -2.59 20.72
CA ARG A 101 -18.76 -1.78 20.56
C ARG A 101 -19.19 -0.54 19.78
N GLU A 102 -19.29 0.57 20.50
CA GLU A 102 -19.29 1.93 19.95
C GLU A 102 -18.50 1.93 18.64
N SER A 103 -19.11 2.37 17.55
CA SER A 103 -18.50 2.32 16.22
C SER A 103 -17.31 3.28 16.17
N ARG A 104 -16.16 2.86 16.72
CA ARG A 104 -14.93 3.63 16.68
C ARG A 104 -14.63 3.92 15.21
N PRO A 105 -14.24 5.16 14.86
CA PRO A 105 -14.07 5.54 13.46
C PRO A 105 -12.90 4.81 12.77
N PHE A 106 -12.11 4.03 13.50
CA PHE A 106 -10.95 3.26 13.04
C PHE A 106 -11.12 1.75 13.30
N ARG A 107 -10.25 0.94 12.72
CA ARG A 107 -10.13 -0.51 12.99
C ARG A 107 -9.15 -0.71 14.14
N THR A 108 -9.34 -1.76 14.93
CA THR A 108 -8.46 -2.14 16.03
C THR A 108 -7.93 -3.56 15.78
N TYR A 109 -6.64 -3.75 16.03
CA TYR A 109 -5.90 -5.01 15.91
C TYR A 109 -5.04 -5.17 17.16
N ARG A 110 -4.52 -6.38 17.37
CA ARG A 110 -3.50 -6.66 18.37
C ARG A 110 -2.27 -7.25 17.69
N SER A 111 -1.11 -6.71 18.02
CA SER A 111 0.17 -7.29 17.62
C SER A 111 0.41 -8.63 18.32
N SER A 112 1.34 -9.43 17.81
CA SER A 112 1.76 -10.67 18.46
C SER A 112 2.39 -10.45 19.84
N GLY A 113 2.94 -9.26 20.13
CA GLY A 113 3.37 -8.84 21.46
C GLY A 113 2.25 -8.34 22.38
N GLY A 114 0.99 -8.36 21.93
CA GLY A 114 -0.18 -7.92 22.70
C GLY A 114 -0.43 -6.41 22.68
N LEU A 115 0.32 -5.64 21.87
CA LEU A 115 0.15 -4.20 21.74
C LEU A 115 -1.04 -3.88 20.84
N GLU A 116 -1.77 -2.83 21.18
CA GLU A 116 -2.89 -2.38 20.35
C GLU A 116 -2.40 -1.63 19.11
N ILE A 117 -2.96 -1.97 17.95
CA ILE A 117 -2.73 -1.27 16.68
C ILE A 117 -4.06 -0.73 16.16
N TRP A 118 -4.10 0.55 15.82
CA TRP A 118 -5.28 1.23 15.31
C TRP A 118 -5.05 1.66 13.86
N VAL A 119 -6.02 1.41 12.98
CA VAL A 119 -5.91 1.69 11.54
C VAL A 119 -7.10 2.53 11.07
N GLY A 120 -6.82 3.70 10.50
CA GLY A 120 -7.85 4.58 9.97
C GLY A 120 -8.60 3.96 8.78
N ARG A 121 -9.86 4.35 8.62
CA ARG A 121 -10.74 3.85 7.53
C ARG A 121 -10.84 4.80 6.33
N GLY A 122 -10.21 5.96 6.43
CA GLY A 122 -10.27 7.02 5.43
C GLY A 122 -9.82 8.36 6.02
N ALA A 123 -9.79 9.41 5.20
CA ALA A 123 -9.21 10.72 5.52
C ALA A 123 -9.69 11.35 6.86
N GLN A 124 -11.01 11.35 7.12
CA GLN A 124 -11.57 11.90 8.37
C GLN A 124 -11.25 11.04 9.60
N SER A 125 -11.25 9.72 9.40
CA SER A 125 -10.87 8.74 10.42
C SER A 125 -9.38 8.84 10.74
N ASN A 126 -8.53 9.00 9.73
CA ASN A 126 -7.09 9.24 9.86
C ASN A 126 -6.81 10.48 10.70
N ASP A 127 -7.51 11.60 10.43
CA ASP A 127 -7.38 12.83 11.21
C ASP A 127 -7.79 12.62 12.68
N THR A 128 -8.93 11.98 12.91
CA THR A 128 -9.43 11.70 14.26
C THR A 128 -8.46 10.78 15.01
N LEU A 129 -8.07 9.68 14.39
CA LEU A 129 -7.12 8.72 14.90
C LEU A 129 -5.81 9.40 15.30
N THR A 130 -5.18 10.12 14.37
CA THR A 130 -3.86 10.72 14.60
C THR A 130 -3.94 11.87 15.60
N PHE A 131 -4.92 12.77 15.48
CA PHE A 131 -4.88 14.03 16.23
C PHE A 131 -5.72 14.06 17.51
N ARG A 132 -6.75 13.22 17.63
CA ARG A 132 -7.66 13.22 18.79
C ARG A 132 -7.48 12.00 19.70
N GLU A 133 -7.29 10.82 19.11
CA GLU A 133 -7.28 9.55 19.85
C GLU A 133 -5.86 9.10 20.27
N SER A 134 -4.86 9.51 19.49
CA SER A 134 -3.47 9.09 19.71
C SER A 134 -2.73 9.97 20.72
N SER A 135 -1.97 9.32 21.59
CA SER A 135 -1.02 9.95 22.49
C SER A 135 0.20 10.48 21.71
N PRO A 136 0.84 11.58 22.16
CA PRO A 136 2.08 12.07 21.55
C PRO A 136 3.23 11.05 21.50
N ARG A 137 3.22 10.04 22.39
CA ARG A 137 4.26 8.99 22.48
C ARG A 137 4.00 7.77 21.58
N ASP A 138 2.77 7.63 21.08
CA ASP A 138 2.43 6.52 20.21
C ASP A 138 3.27 6.56 18.92
N VAL A 139 3.40 5.40 18.29
CA VAL A 139 4.08 5.28 17.01
C VAL A 139 3.04 5.43 15.90
N TRP A 140 3.29 6.36 14.99
CA TRP A 140 2.48 6.59 13.80
C TRP A 140 3.20 6.02 12.58
N LEU A 141 2.46 5.36 11.70
CA LEU A 141 2.95 4.78 10.46
C LEU A 141 2.06 5.11 9.27
N HIS A 142 2.65 5.21 8.08
CA HIS A 142 1.94 5.40 6.81
C HIS A 142 2.81 4.95 5.63
N ALA A 143 2.16 4.42 4.58
CA ALA A 143 2.85 4.06 3.34
C ALA A 143 3.45 5.32 2.68
N ARG A 144 4.75 5.32 2.41
CA ARG A 144 5.42 6.46 1.80
C ARG A 144 4.91 6.68 0.37
N ASP A 145 4.71 7.95 0.02
CA ASP A 145 4.31 8.41 -1.32
C ASP A 145 3.04 7.75 -1.91
N ALA A 146 2.20 7.16 -1.04
CA ALA A 146 0.98 6.48 -1.44
C ALA A 146 -0.19 6.89 -0.55
N ALA A 147 -1.38 7.05 -1.13
CA ALA A 147 -2.57 7.25 -0.33
C ALA A 147 -2.88 6.00 0.51
N GLY A 148 -3.09 6.16 1.81
CA GLY A 148 -3.39 5.03 2.69
C GLY A 148 -4.00 5.41 4.03
N ALA A 149 -4.19 4.38 4.85
CA ALA A 149 -4.60 4.55 6.23
C ALA A 149 -3.44 5.08 7.09
N HIS A 150 -3.76 5.97 8.03
CA HIS A 150 -2.86 6.20 9.16
C HIS A 150 -2.94 4.99 10.08
N VAL A 151 -1.79 4.48 10.49
CA VAL A 151 -1.69 3.40 11.47
C VAL A 151 -1.03 3.93 12.73
N VAL A 152 -1.56 3.52 13.88
CA VAL A 152 -1.03 3.90 15.18
C VAL A 152 -0.81 2.66 16.02
N LEU A 153 0.45 2.40 16.36
CA LEU A 153 0.83 1.40 17.34
C LEU A 153 0.90 2.08 18.72
N ARG A 154 0.06 1.60 19.66
CA ARG A 154 -0.03 2.17 21.00
C ARG A 154 1.28 1.93 21.74
N TRP A 155 1.89 3.02 22.19
CA TRP A 155 3.20 2.97 22.81
C TRP A 155 3.41 4.13 23.78
N SER A 156 4.00 3.84 24.93
CA SER A 156 4.16 4.81 26.02
C SER A 156 5.61 5.09 26.42
N ARG A 157 6.58 4.34 25.87
CA ARG A 157 7.99 4.42 26.25
C ARG A 157 8.80 5.28 25.28
N ASP A 158 9.93 5.80 25.72
CA ASP A 158 10.80 6.63 24.87
C ASP A 158 11.64 5.78 23.90
N GLU A 159 12.00 4.56 24.31
CA GLU A 159 12.66 3.55 23.46
C GLU A 159 11.77 3.10 22.29
N PRO A 160 12.36 2.72 21.14
CA PRO A 160 11.60 2.16 20.02
C PRO A 160 10.76 0.95 20.44
N PRO A 161 9.57 0.75 19.85
CA PRO A 161 8.80 -0.48 20.07
C PRO A 161 9.62 -1.70 19.60
N PRO A 162 9.28 -2.92 20.07
CA PRO A 162 9.92 -4.13 19.56
C PRO A 162 9.73 -4.23 18.05
N SER A 163 10.79 -4.61 17.34
CA SER A 163 10.82 -4.62 15.86
C SER A 163 9.68 -5.44 15.25
N ARG A 164 9.31 -6.56 15.88
CA ARG A 164 8.20 -7.42 15.45
C ARG A 164 6.86 -6.69 15.41
N ASP A 165 6.53 -5.97 16.49
CA ASP A 165 5.24 -5.26 16.59
C ASP A 165 5.21 -4.04 15.65
N LEU A 166 6.36 -3.40 15.43
CA LEU A 166 6.52 -2.33 14.46
C LEU A 166 6.32 -2.83 13.03
N GLU A 167 6.92 -3.97 12.68
CA GLU A 167 6.81 -4.59 11.37
C GLU A 167 5.36 -5.03 11.08
N GLU A 168 4.68 -5.64 12.06
CA GLU A 168 3.27 -5.99 11.95
C GLU A 168 2.37 -4.77 11.70
N ALA A 169 2.62 -3.67 12.42
CA ALA A 169 1.93 -2.40 12.18
C ALA A 169 2.26 -1.82 10.80
N ALA A 170 3.49 -1.96 10.32
CA ALA A 170 3.90 -1.51 9.00
C ALA A 170 3.23 -2.33 7.88
N VAL A 171 3.11 -3.66 8.04
CA VAL A 171 2.36 -4.52 7.12
C VAL A 171 0.90 -4.06 7.03
N LEU A 172 0.27 -3.69 8.16
CA LEU A 172 -1.08 -3.12 8.15
C LEU A 172 -1.14 -1.78 7.39
N ALA A 173 -0.14 -0.91 7.54
CA ALA A 173 -0.08 0.36 6.81
C ALA A 173 0.05 0.13 5.29
N ALA A 174 0.91 -0.79 4.90
CA ALA A 174 1.10 -1.18 3.50
C ALA A 174 -0.17 -1.84 2.93
N TRP A 175 -0.79 -2.76 3.68
CA TRP A 175 -2.03 -3.42 3.28
C TRP A 175 -3.18 -2.41 3.14
N HIS A 176 -3.38 -1.49 4.08
CA HIS A 176 -4.44 -0.47 3.99
C HIS A 176 -4.05 0.76 3.15
N SER A 177 -3.10 0.62 2.22
CA SER A 177 -2.69 1.64 1.27
C SER A 177 -3.04 1.28 -0.19
N LYS A 178 -2.84 2.25 -1.08
CA LYS A 178 -2.87 2.03 -2.53
C LYS A 178 -1.72 1.16 -3.05
N SER A 179 -0.67 0.95 -2.25
CA SER A 179 0.47 0.11 -2.59
C SER A 179 0.32 -1.36 -2.18
N ARG A 180 -0.89 -1.80 -1.78
CA ARG A 180 -1.16 -3.20 -1.38
C ARG A 180 -0.73 -4.25 -2.40
N GLY A 181 -0.76 -3.93 -3.69
CA GLY A 181 -0.36 -4.85 -4.76
C GLY A 181 1.15 -4.90 -5.02
N SER A 182 1.95 -4.08 -4.34
CA SER A 182 3.41 -4.06 -4.50
C SER A 182 4.06 -5.16 -3.66
N SER A 183 5.13 -5.76 -4.17
CA SER A 183 5.92 -6.78 -3.47
C SER A 183 6.66 -6.23 -2.26
N LEU A 184 7.04 -4.95 -2.31
CA LEU A 184 7.74 -4.25 -1.24
C LEU A 184 7.23 -2.81 -1.17
N VAL A 185 6.81 -2.39 0.02
CA VAL A 185 6.26 -1.06 0.28
C VAL A 185 7.11 -0.35 1.33
N PRO A 186 7.65 0.84 1.02
CA PRO A 186 8.26 1.69 2.03
C PRO A 186 7.16 2.25 2.94
N VAL A 187 7.33 2.06 4.25
CA VAL A 187 6.44 2.58 5.29
C VAL A 187 7.22 3.49 6.19
N ASP A 188 6.80 4.75 6.26
CA ASP A 188 7.37 5.72 7.18
C ASP A 188 6.75 5.55 8.56
N TRP A 189 7.60 5.57 9.57
CA TRP A 189 7.17 5.58 10.96
C TRP A 189 7.87 6.67 11.75
N THR A 190 7.17 7.20 12.75
CA THR A 190 7.72 8.16 13.70
C THR A 190 6.87 8.20 14.96
N ARG A 191 7.25 9.00 15.95
CA ARG A 191 6.37 9.31 17.08
C ARG A 191 5.26 10.25 16.62
N ARG A 192 4.02 10.03 17.09
CA ARG A 192 2.87 10.89 16.76
C ARG A 192 3.11 12.38 17.08
N LYS A 193 3.94 12.72 18.08
CA LYS A 193 4.35 14.12 18.37
C LYS A 193 5.08 14.81 17.21
N TYR A 194 5.70 14.06 16.31
CA TYR A 194 6.39 14.58 15.12
C TYR A 194 5.50 14.63 13.88
N VAL A 195 4.21 14.28 14.02
CA VAL A 195 3.20 14.39 12.97
C VAL A 195 2.34 15.63 13.25
N ARG A 196 2.27 16.52 12.27
CA ARG A 196 1.48 17.76 12.35
C ARG A 196 0.46 17.81 11.23
N LYS A 197 -0.72 18.37 11.51
CA LYS A 197 -1.72 18.62 10.48
C LYS A 197 -1.23 19.73 9.55
N ALA A 198 -1.34 19.54 8.23
CA ALA A 198 -1.03 20.58 7.26
C ALA A 198 -2.02 21.75 7.41
N LYS A 199 -1.52 22.98 7.56
CA LYS A 199 -2.36 24.17 7.73
C LYS A 199 -3.19 24.41 6.47
N GLY A 200 -4.51 24.40 6.58
CA GLY A 200 -5.42 24.51 5.44
C GLY A 200 -5.49 23.26 4.55
N GLY A 201 -4.82 22.17 4.94
CA GLY A 201 -4.84 20.91 4.20
C GLY A 201 -6.16 20.16 4.33
N ALA A 202 -6.45 19.32 3.33
CA ALA A 202 -7.55 18.37 3.39
C ALA A 202 -7.39 17.40 4.58
N PRO A 203 -8.49 16.80 5.10
CA PRO A 203 -8.40 15.77 6.12
C PRO A 203 -7.45 14.64 5.71
N GLY A 204 -6.64 14.14 6.64
CA GLY A 204 -5.62 13.12 6.42
C GLY A 204 -4.29 13.69 5.90
N LEU A 205 -4.22 14.96 5.49
CA LEU A 205 -2.96 15.55 5.03
C LEU A 205 -2.07 15.98 6.21
N VAL A 206 -0.90 15.36 6.29
CA VAL A 206 0.02 15.55 7.41
C VAL A 206 1.42 15.95 6.94
N LEU A 207 2.10 16.70 7.79
CA LEU A 207 3.52 16.99 7.72
C LEU A 207 4.22 16.08 8.72
N VAL A 208 5.14 15.26 8.23
CA VAL A 208 5.89 14.28 9.03
C VAL A 208 7.31 14.78 9.20
N GLN A 209 7.84 14.68 10.41
CA GLN A 209 9.22 15.01 10.74
C GLN A 209 9.87 13.82 11.44
N ARG A 210 11.21 13.69 11.34
CA ARG A 210 12.00 12.67 12.05
C ARG A 210 11.42 11.27 11.85
N SER A 211 11.09 10.94 10.61
CA SER A 211 10.63 9.61 10.24
C SER A 211 11.78 8.72 9.83
N GLU A 212 11.63 7.46 10.16
CA GLU A 212 12.43 6.36 9.65
C GLU A 212 11.57 5.51 8.72
N THR A 213 12.19 4.74 7.83
CA THR A 213 11.47 3.92 6.84
C THR A 213 11.79 2.46 7.04
N VAL A 214 10.74 1.65 7.10
CA VAL A 214 10.81 0.20 7.06
C VAL A 214 10.21 -0.28 5.73
N PHE A 215 10.79 -1.30 5.14
CA PHE A 215 10.29 -1.92 3.92
C PHE A 215 9.56 -3.22 4.30
N VAL A 216 8.30 -3.34 3.88
CA VAL A 216 7.47 -4.52 4.18
C VAL A 216 6.73 -5.00 2.95
N ALA A 217 6.50 -6.31 2.88
CA ALA A 217 5.55 -6.89 1.94
C ALA A 217 4.12 -6.79 2.53
N PRO A 218 3.14 -6.24 1.81
CA PRO A 218 1.74 -6.34 2.20
C PRO A 218 1.31 -7.82 2.28
N ASP A 219 0.70 -8.23 3.39
CA ASP A 219 0.26 -9.62 3.59
C ASP A 219 -1.14 -9.69 4.24
N GLU A 220 -2.10 -10.25 3.51
CA GLU A 220 -3.47 -10.48 3.98
C GLU A 220 -3.51 -11.43 5.19
N ARG A 221 -2.64 -12.43 5.22
CA ARG A 221 -2.59 -13.43 6.28
C ARG A 221 -2.20 -12.78 7.61
N VAL A 222 -1.28 -11.82 7.57
CA VAL A 222 -0.91 -11.00 8.72
C VAL A 222 -2.10 -10.14 9.14
N GLU A 223 -2.74 -9.42 8.21
CA GLU A 223 -3.90 -8.58 8.55
C GLU A 223 -5.02 -9.36 9.25
N ARG A 224 -5.34 -10.55 8.74
CA ARG A 224 -6.36 -11.42 9.34
C ARG A 224 -5.95 -11.93 10.71
N ARG A 225 -4.72 -12.41 10.86
CA ARG A 225 -4.21 -12.93 12.14
C ARG A 225 -4.30 -11.89 13.26
N LEU A 226 -3.91 -10.64 12.97
CA LEU A 226 -3.90 -9.55 13.95
C LEU A 226 -5.31 -9.02 14.29
N ARG A 227 -6.31 -9.33 13.45
CA ARG A 227 -7.72 -8.95 13.65
C ARG A 227 -8.42 -9.86 14.65
N ASP A 228 -8.06 -11.15 14.65
CA ASP A 228 -8.73 -12.22 15.39
C ASP A 228 -8.10 -12.49 16.77
N THR A 229 -7.19 -11.63 17.22
CA THR A 229 -6.48 -11.71 18.52
C THR A 229 -7.06 -10.73 19.54
#